data_AF-A0A4Q5TKH2-F1
#
_entry.id   AF-A0A4Q5TKH2-F1
#
_cell.length_a   1.000
_cell.length_b   1.000
_cell.length_c   1.000
_cell.angle_alpha   90.00
_cell.angle_beta   90.00
_cell.angle_gamma   90.00
#
_symmetry.space_group_name_H-M   'P 1'
#
loop_
_entity.id
_entity.type
_entity.pdbx_description
1 polymer ?
#
loop_
_entity_poly.entity_id
_entity_poly.type
_entity_poly.pdbx_seq_one_letter_code
_entity_poly.pdbx_strand_id
1 'polypeptide(L)'
;MTLDLKTYRLLKGLSQEAIGKELNLAKSTVSMIENNERKFPADARAIFERLLAEEPALADAPLPQVPFGLEEVRDSNLALAESTLIQLERECSFDLLRQERKLRNWKNQYEKAMAAYMLAADLLAKMEKNNSGGPMPPGYAANQQMAKVKALQKLTHIGDQKPVLTIVKIAGLEQQLRTIKQLLKKPMEEKREDGMWLTGG
;
A
#
# COMPACT_ATOMS: atom_id res chain seq x y z
N MET A 1 10.45 -12.13 43.22
CA MET A 1 10.04 -11.30 42.07
C MET A 1 8.91 -12.02 41.36
N THR A 2 7.83 -11.33 40.95
CA THR A 2 6.79 -11.94 40.10
C THR A 2 7.24 -11.85 38.64
N LEU A 3 7.42 -13.01 38.00
CA LEU A 3 7.79 -13.11 36.59
C LEU A 3 6.69 -12.49 35.71
N ASP A 4 7.04 -11.56 34.81
CA ASP A 4 6.06 -10.99 33.88
C ASP A 4 5.75 -11.95 32.72
N LEU A 5 4.64 -11.70 32.01
CA LEU A 5 4.17 -12.55 30.92
C LEU A 5 5.20 -12.71 29.79
N LYS A 6 5.91 -11.63 29.47
CA LYS A 6 6.89 -11.58 28.38
C LYS A 6 8.11 -12.44 28.75
N THR A 7 8.61 -12.29 29.97
CA THR A 7 9.73 -13.07 30.48
C THR A 7 9.36 -14.54 30.58
N TYR A 8 8.18 -14.89 31.09
CA TYR A 8 7.69 -16.27 31.13
C TYR A 8 7.68 -16.90 29.73
N ARG A 9 7.05 -16.22 28.76
CA ARG A 9 6.97 -16.69 27.37
C ARG A 9 8.36 -16.93 26.78
N LEU A 10 9.29 -16.01 27.01
CA LEU A 10 10.66 -16.10 26.47
C LEU A 10 11.46 -17.24 27.13
N LEU A 11 11.38 -17.41 28.45
CA LEU A 11 12.02 -18.52 29.16
C LEU A 11 11.51 -19.88 28.70
N LYS A 12 10.24 -19.96 28.30
CA LYS A 12 9.62 -21.15 27.72
C LYS A 12 9.86 -21.35 26.23
N GLY A 13 10.47 -20.38 25.54
CA GLY A 13 10.63 -20.41 24.09
C GLY A 13 9.31 -20.40 23.31
N LEU A 14 8.23 -19.88 23.91
CA LEU A 14 6.90 -19.90 23.30
C LEU A 14 6.69 -18.70 22.36
N SER A 15 5.91 -18.93 21.30
CA SER A 15 5.39 -17.84 20.47
C SER A 15 4.23 -17.14 21.17
N GLN A 16 3.93 -15.89 20.79
CA GLN A 16 2.75 -15.17 21.29
C GLN A 16 1.43 -15.89 20.98
N GLU A 17 1.39 -16.68 19.91
CA GLU A 17 0.22 -17.50 19.58
C GLU A 17 0.09 -18.72 20.50
N ALA A 18 1.21 -19.35 20.86
CA ALA A 18 1.22 -20.51 21.74
C ALA A 18 0.78 -20.15 23.18
N ILE A 19 1.37 -19.10 23.77
CA ILE A 19 0.95 -18.63 25.10
C ILE A 19 -0.47 -18.06 25.07
N GLY A 20 -0.88 -17.46 23.94
CA GLY A 20 -2.25 -17.01 23.75
C GLY A 20 -3.26 -18.15 23.86
N LYS A 21 -2.96 -19.33 23.31
CA LYS A 21 -3.82 -20.52 23.47
C LYS A 21 -3.92 -20.97 24.92
N GLU A 22 -2.81 -20.96 25.67
CA GLU A 22 -2.79 -21.33 27.09
C GLU A 22 -3.60 -20.36 27.95
N LEU A 23 -3.52 -19.06 27.65
CA LEU A 23 -4.23 -18.00 28.38
C LEU A 23 -5.64 -17.71 27.85
N ASN A 24 -6.07 -18.42 26.81
CA ASN A 24 -7.31 -18.15 26.07
C ASN A 24 -7.41 -16.69 25.56
N LEU A 25 -6.31 -16.18 25.01
CA LEU A 25 -6.16 -14.85 24.45
C LEU A 25 -5.75 -14.90 22.98
N ALA A 26 -6.23 -13.96 22.17
CA ALA A 26 -5.72 -13.76 20.82
C ALA A 26 -4.26 -13.26 20.85
N LYS A 27 -3.45 -13.64 19.86
CA LYS A 27 -2.05 -13.18 19.70
C LYS A 27 -1.89 -11.66 19.83
N SER A 28 -2.80 -10.89 19.22
CA SER A 28 -2.79 -9.42 19.31
C SER A 28 -3.00 -8.91 20.74
N THR A 29 -3.82 -9.59 21.53
CA THR A 29 -4.07 -9.24 22.93
C THR A 29 -2.87 -9.56 23.80
N VAL A 30 -2.19 -10.70 23.56
CA VAL A 30 -0.91 -11.03 24.23
C VAL A 30 0.12 -9.93 23.94
N SER A 31 0.28 -9.53 22.67
CA SER A 31 1.22 -8.46 22.31
C SER A 31 0.90 -7.13 23.01
N MET A 32 -0.37 -6.73 23.09
CA MET A 32 -0.77 -5.50 23.80
C MET A 32 -0.51 -5.59 25.31
N ILE A 33 -0.66 -6.77 25.93
CA ILE A 33 -0.34 -6.98 27.35
C ILE A 33 1.17 -6.91 27.58
N GLU A 34 1.97 -7.57 26.73
CA GLU A 34 3.45 -7.54 26.81
C GLU A 34 4.03 -6.14 26.62
N ASN A 35 3.35 -5.28 25.86
CA ASN A 35 3.74 -3.88 25.62
C ASN A 35 3.12 -2.88 26.61
N ASN A 36 2.43 -3.34 27.66
CA ASN A 36 1.69 -2.51 28.63
C ASN A 36 0.60 -1.60 28.00
N GLU A 37 0.20 -1.85 26.77
CA GLU A 37 -0.87 -1.12 26.06
C GLU A 37 -2.27 -1.55 26.52
N ARG A 38 -2.38 -2.73 27.13
CA ARG A 38 -3.63 -3.27 27.64
C ARG A 38 -3.44 -3.94 29.00
N LYS A 39 -4.39 -3.72 29.91
CA LYS A 39 -4.44 -4.42 31.19
C LYS A 39 -4.61 -5.93 30.98
N PHE A 40 -3.85 -6.72 31.73
CA PHE A 40 -3.97 -8.18 31.78
C PHE A 40 -5.37 -8.56 32.29
N PRO A 41 -6.22 -9.22 31.48
CA PRO A 41 -7.55 -9.67 31.92
C PRO A 41 -7.46 -10.56 33.17
N ALA A 42 -8.41 -10.42 34.11
CA ALA A 42 -8.39 -11.13 35.39
C ALA A 42 -8.41 -12.66 35.21
N ASP A 43 -9.24 -13.17 34.30
CA ASP A 43 -9.35 -14.62 34.04
C ASP A 43 -8.05 -15.20 33.49
N ALA A 44 -7.42 -14.49 32.54
CA ALA A 44 -6.14 -14.89 31.97
C ALA A 44 -4.99 -14.75 32.97
N ARG A 45 -5.06 -13.79 33.89
CA ARG A 45 -4.09 -13.64 34.98
C ARG A 45 -4.18 -14.79 35.98
N ALA A 46 -5.37 -15.27 36.32
CA ALA A 46 -5.53 -16.43 37.19
C ALA A 46 -4.92 -17.71 36.57
N ILE A 47 -5.09 -17.89 35.25
CA ILE A 47 -4.45 -18.99 34.52
C ILE A 47 -2.93 -18.83 34.53
N PHE A 48 -2.43 -17.62 34.28
CA PHE A 48 -0.99 -17.33 34.31
C PHE A 48 -0.37 -17.58 35.68
N GLU A 49 -1.01 -17.15 36.77
CA GLU A 49 -0.55 -17.39 38.13
C GLU A 49 -0.53 -18.89 38.48
N ARG A 50 -1.48 -19.67 37.94
CA ARG A 50 -1.46 -21.13 38.07
C ARG A 50 -0.28 -21.76 37.31
N LEU A 51 -0.01 -21.32 36.09
CA LEU A 51 1.15 -21.80 35.31
C LEU A 51 2.48 -21.50 36.03
N LEU A 52 2.60 -20.32 36.64
CA LEU A 52 3.77 -19.97 37.45
C LEU A 52 3.89 -20.87 38.70
N ALA A 53 2.77 -21.22 39.35
CA ALA A 53 2.77 -22.08 40.52
C ALA A 53 3.14 -23.54 40.19
N GLU A 54 2.80 -24.02 38.99
CA GLU A 54 3.17 -25.35 38.51
C GLU A 54 4.68 -25.44 38.16
N GLU A 55 5.38 -24.30 38.05
CA GLU A 55 6.75 -24.23 37.53
C GLU A 55 7.68 -23.36 38.41
N PRO A 56 7.89 -23.75 39.69
CA PRO A 56 8.65 -22.94 40.64
C PRO A 56 10.12 -22.71 40.21
N ALA A 57 10.69 -23.61 39.39
CA ALA A 57 12.05 -23.50 38.88
C ALA A 57 12.26 -22.31 37.91
N LEU A 58 11.20 -21.74 37.33
CA LEU A 58 11.28 -20.56 36.47
C LEU A 58 11.38 -19.25 37.25
N ALA A 59 11.01 -19.25 38.54
CA ALA A 59 11.11 -18.06 39.39
C ALA A 59 12.57 -17.75 39.79
N ASP A 60 13.43 -18.78 39.82
CA ASP A 60 14.87 -18.69 40.14
C ASP A 60 15.76 -18.76 38.90
N ALA A 61 15.18 -18.94 37.71
CA ALA A 61 15.93 -18.92 36.46
C ALA A 61 16.54 -17.52 36.28
N PRO A 62 17.84 -17.41 35.98
CA PRO A 62 18.42 -16.11 35.63
C PRO A 62 17.58 -15.53 34.50
N LEU A 63 17.15 -14.28 34.65
CA LEU A 63 16.47 -13.54 33.59
C LEU A 63 17.23 -13.82 32.29
N PRO A 64 16.55 -14.22 31.19
CA PRO A 64 17.25 -14.42 29.96
C PRO A 64 17.93 -13.09 29.67
N GLN A 65 19.27 -13.07 29.76
CA GLN A 65 20.03 -11.98 29.18
C GLN A 65 19.55 -11.99 27.74
N VAL A 66 18.85 -10.92 27.35
CA VAL A 66 18.45 -10.69 25.98
C VAL A 66 19.70 -11.03 25.17
N PRO A 67 19.70 -12.11 24.36
CA PRO A 67 20.92 -12.57 23.74
C PRO A 67 21.52 -11.37 23.01
N PHE A 68 22.77 -11.07 23.37
CA PHE A 68 23.60 -10.12 22.66
C PHE A 68 23.42 -10.40 21.16
N GLY A 69 22.76 -9.49 20.44
CA GLY A 69 22.29 -9.72 19.07
C GLY A 69 20.82 -9.41 18.80
N LEU A 70 19.94 -9.22 19.79
CA LEU A 70 18.56 -8.75 19.51
C LEU A 70 18.47 -7.28 19.10
N GLU A 71 19.45 -6.44 19.48
CA GLU A 71 19.62 -5.10 18.91
C GLU A 71 20.04 -5.18 17.43
N GLU A 72 20.99 -6.06 17.09
CA GLU A 72 21.35 -6.33 15.68
C GLU A 72 20.20 -6.96 14.88
N VAL A 73 19.33 -7.76 15.51
CA VAL A 73 18.12 -8.31 14.88
C VAL A 73 17.03 -7.24 14.73
N ARG A 74 16.87 -6.31 15.67
CA ARG A 74 15.99 -5.14 15.51
C ARG A 74 16.48 -4.27 14.36
N ASP A 75 17.76 -3.96 14.31
CA ASP A 75 18.37 -3.12 13.28
C ASP A 75 18.40 -3.79 11.92
N SER A 76 18.65 -5.11 11.84
CA SER A 76 18.55 -5.86 10.59
C SER A 76 17.10 -6.02 10.12
N ASN A 77 16.13 -6.24 11.02
CA ASN A 77 14.71 -6.27 10.66
C ASN A 77 14.19 -4.89 10.23
N LEU A 78 14.72 -3.81 10.81
CA LEU A 78 14.45 -2.45 10.39
C LEU A 78 15.09 -2.13 9.05
N ALA A 79 16.33 -2.53 8.82
CA ALA A 79 17.00 -2.41 7.52
C ALA A 79 16.33 -3.27 6.44
N LEU A 80 15.81 -4.45 6.81
CA LEU A 80 14.97 -5.30 5.96
C LEU A 80 13.62 -4.61 5.67
N ALA A 81 12.99 -4.00 6.66
CA ALA A 81 11.75 -3.24 6.47
C ALA A 81 11.97 -1.99 5.61
N GLU A 82 13.06 -1.27 5.81
CA GLU A 82 13.43 -0.08 5.03
C GLU A 82 13.78 -0.46 3.59
N SER A 83 14.61 -1.48 3.38
CA SER A 83 14.92 -1.98 2.04
C SER A 83 13.68 -2.49 1.31
N THR A 84 12.74 -3.14 2.01
CA THR A 84 11.44 -3.54 1.46
C THR A 84 10.60 -2.31 1.08
N LEU A 85 10.56 -1.28 1.93
CA LEU A 85 9.84 -0.03 1.63
C LEU A 85 10.46 0.73 0.44
N ILE A 86 11.79 0.77 0.32
CA ILE A 86 12.51 1.34 -0.82
C ILE A 86 12.18 0.56 -2.10
N GLN A 87 12.14 -0.78 -2.02
CA GLN A 87 11.78 -1.61 -3.17
C GLN A 87 10.32 -1.37 -3.59
N LEU A 88 9.40 -1.32 -2.63
CA LEU A 88 8.00 -0.99 -2.87
C LEU A 88 7.84 0.42 -3.47
N GLU A 89 8.61 1.41 -3.00
CA GLU A 89 8.62 2.76 -3.59
C GLU A 89 9.02 2.74 -5.06
N ARG A 90 10.07 1.97 -5.41
CA ARG A 90 10.54 1.82 -6.78
C ARG A 90 9.50 1.15 -7.66
N GLU A 91 8.88 0.06 -7.18
CA GLU A 91 7.83 -0.66 -7.89
C GLU A 91 6.61 0.22 -8.15
N CYS A 92 6.11 0.91 -7.11
CA CYS A 92 5.00 1.85 -7.24
C CYS A 92 5.33 3.00 -8.20
N SER A 93 6.56 3.53 -8.16
CA SER A 93 7.01 4.62 -9.04
C SER A 93 7.09 4.15 -10.50
N PHE A 94 7.60 2.94 -10.75
CA PHE A 94 7.66 2.37 -12.08
C PHE A 94 6.25 2.13 -12.66
N ASP A 95 5.36 1.56 -11.85
CA ASP A 95 3.99 1.31 -12.27
C ASP A 95 3.22 2.61 -12.52
N LEU A 96 3.46 3.65 -11.72
CA LEU A 96 2.91 4.98 -11.93
C LEU A 96 3.33 5.54 -13.30
N LEU A 97 4.64 5.57 -13.59
CA LEU A 97 5.18 6.03 -14.87
C LEU A 97 4.58 5.26 -16.06
N ARG A 98 4.38 3.94 -15.90
CA ARG A 98 3.75 3.10 -16.92
C ARG A 98 2.29 3.49 -17.16
N GLN A 99 1.50 3.71 -16.11
CA GLN A 99 0.09 4.13 -16.25
C GLN A 99 -0.02 5.54 -16.85
N GLU A 100 0.81 6.49 -16.43
CA GLU A 100 0.84 7.85 -16.97
C GLU A 100 1.20 7.86 -18.46
N ARG A 101 2.20 7.07 -18.87
CA ARG A 101 2.55 6.92 -20.29
C ARG A 101 1.39 6.34 -21.10
N LYS A 102 0.68 5.36 -20.55
CA LYS A 102 -0.51 4.77 -21.18
C LYS A 102 -1.60 5.83 -21.37
N LEU A 103 -1.90 6.61 -20.34
CA LEU A 103 -2.89 7.69 -20.38
C LEU A 103 -2.52 8.76 -21.41
N ARG A 104 -1.24 9.16 -21.46
CA ARG A 104 -0.74 10.12 -22.45
C ARG A 104 -0.90 9.61 -23.89
N ASN A 105 -0.59 8.33 -24.12
CA ASN A 105 -0.79 7.72 -25.43
C ASN A 105 -2.25 7.68 -25.85
N TRP A 106 -3.15 7.33 -24.92
CA TRP A 106 -4.60 7.37 -25.19
C TRP A 106 -5.10 8.77 -25.48
N LYS A 107 -4.66 9.78 -24.71
CA LYS A 107 -5.00 11.18 -24.98
C LYS A 107 -4.59 11.58 -26.41
N ASN A 108 -3.35 11.29 -26.81
CA ASN A 108 -2.87 11.60 -28.15
C ASN A 108 -3.67 10.87 -29.25
N GLN A 109 -4.05 9.60 -29.01
CA GLN A 109 -4.88 8.85 -29.95
C GLN A 109 -6.30 9.39 -30.04
N TYR A 110 -6.88 9.79 -28.90
CA TYR A 110 -8.20 10.38 -28.81
C TYR A 110 -8.26 11.71 -29.55
N GLU A 111 -7.30 12.60 -29.31
CA GLU A 111 -7.22 13.91 -29.99
C GLU A 111 -7.12 13.75 -31.52
N LYS A 112 -6.27 12.82 -31.98
CA LYS A 112 -6.14 12.52 -33.42
C LYS A 112 -7.43 11.96 -34.02
N ALA A 113 -8.08 11.03 -33.31
CA ALA A 113 -9.33 10.44 -33.77
C ALA A 113 -10.47 11.47 -33.78
N MET A 114 -10.54 12.34 -32.76
CA MET A 114 -11.52 13.41 -32.69
C MET A 114 -11.32 14.44 -33.80
N ALA A 115 -10.08 14.87 -34.05
CA ALA A 115 -9.77 15.77 -35.16
C ALA A 115 -10.18 15.18 -36.52
N ALA A 116 -9.87 13.89 -36.76
CA ALA A 116 -10.29 13.19 -37.97
C ALA A 116 -11.82 13.08 -38.10
N TYR A 117 -12.51 12.82 -36.99
CA TYR A 117 -13.97 12.79 -36.95
C TYR A 117 -14.59 14.15 -37.29
N MET A 118 -14.12 15.22 -36.64
CA MET A 118 -14.62 16.57 -36.86
C MET A 118 -14.38 17.04 -38.30
N LEU A 119 -13.19 16.77 -38.85
CA LEU A 119 -12.85 17.11 -40.23
C LEU A 119 -13.75 16.37 -41.22
N ALA A 120 -13.93 15.05 -41.05
CA ALA A 120 -14.81 14.27 -41.91
C ALA A 120 -16.28 14.73 -41.82
N ALA A 121 -16.76 15.05 -40.61
CA ALA A 121 -18.11 15.55 -40.40
C ALA A 121 -18.34 16.93 -41.02
N ASP A 122 -17.39 17.86 -40.86
CA ASP A 122 -17.47 19.20 -41.46
C ASP A 122 -17.42 19.14 -42.99
N LEU A 123 -16.57 18.28 -43.56
CA LEU A 123 -16.52 18.07 -45.01
C LEU A 123 -17.83 17.50 -45.55
N LEU A 124 -18.43 16.51 -44.88
CA LEU A 124 -19.73 15.96 -45.27
C LEU A 124 -20.84 17.02 -45.16
N ALA A 125 -20.88 17.81 -44.09
CA ALA A 125 -21.87 18.87 -43.92
C ALA A 125 -21.72 19.98 -44.98
N LYS A 126 -20.49 20.32 -45.36
CA LYS A 126 -20.22 21.25 -46.47
C LYS A 126 -20.66 20.69 -47.81
N MET A 127 -20.54 19.37 -48.04
CA MET A 127 -21.07 18.73 -49.26
C MET A 127 -22.59 18.84 -49.33
N GLU A 128 -23.29 18.55 -48.23
CA GLU A 128 -24.75 18.65 -48.16
C GLU A 128 -25.24 20.08 -48.45
N LYS A 129 -24.51 21.09 -47.98
CA LYS A 129 -24.85 22.51 -48.21
C LYS A 129 -24.49 23.02 -49.61
N ASN A 130 -23.41 22.53 -50.23
CA ASN A 130 -22.89 23.01 -51.51
C ASN A 130 -23.34 22.16 -52.72
N ASN A 131 -24.42 21.38 -52.58
CA ASN A 131 -24.94 20.49 -53.62
C ASN A 131 -25.54 21.21 -54.86
N SER A 132 -25.15 22.47 -55.10
CA SER A 132 -25.77 23.38 -56.06
C SER A 132 -24.85 23.88 -57.18
N GLY A 133 -23.82 23.14 -57.63
CA GLY A 133 -23.09 23.66 -58.81
C GLY A 133 -21.99 22.87 -59.51
N GLY A 134 -21.51 21.72 -59.03
CA GLY A 134 -20.48 20.98 -59.75
C GLY A 134 -20.44 19.49 -59.41
N PRO A 135 -20.09 18.62 -60.38
CA PRO A 135 -19.98 17.19 -60.14
C PRO A 135 -18.82 16.91 -59.17
N MET A 136 -19.14 16.31 -58.02
CA MET A 136 -18.12 15.87 -57.06
C MET A 136 -17.26 14.74 -57.65
N PRO A 137 -15.99 14.63 -57.23
CA PRO A 137 -15.18 13.47 -57.56
C PRO A 137 -15.88 12.18 -57.10
N PRO A 138 -16.00 11.16 -57.96
CA PRO A 138 -16.66 9.91 -57.60
C PRO A 138 -15.98 9.26 -56.39
N GLY A 139 -16.80 8.82 -55.42
CA GLY A 139 -16.32 8.18 -54.19
C GLY A 139 -15.85 9.13 -53.08
N TYR A 140 -15.80 10.45 -53.31
CA TYR A 140 -15.32 11.40 -52.29
C TYR A 140 -16.18 11.40 -51.01
N ALA A 141 -17.52 11.42 -51.15
CA ALA A 141 -18.44 11.34 -50.01
C ALA A 141 -18.33 10.00 -49.26
N ALA A 142 -18.21 8.88 -49.99
CA ALA A 142 -18.01 7.56 -49.40
C ALA A 142 -16.69 7.47 -48.60
N ASN A 143 -15.62 8.10 -49.11
CA ASN A 143 -14.34 8.17 -48.42
C ASN A 143 -14.43 8.98 -47.11
N GLN A 144 -15.13 10.12 -47.11
CA GLN A 144 -15.33 10.90 -45.88
C GLN A 144 -16.21 10.17 -44.86
N GLN A 145 -17.26 9.48 -45.31
CA GLN A 145 -18.08 8.64 -44.43
C GLN A 145 -17.26 7.50 -43.81
N MET A 146 -16.40 6.86 -44.58
CA MET A 146 -15.50 5.83 -44.08
C MET A 146 -14.49 6.39 -43.07
N ALA A 147 -13.93 7.57 -43.32
CA ALA A 147 -13.02 8.25 -42.38
C ALA A 147 -13.72 8.56 -41.05
N LYS A 148 -14.96 9.06 -41.10
CA LYS A 148 -15.81 9.30 -39.92
C LYS A 148 -16.04 8.03 -39.11
N VAL A 149 -16.40 6.91 -39.77
CA VAL A 149 -16.62 5.61 -39.10
C VAL A 149 -15.34 5.08 -38.46
N LYS A 150 -14.20 5.12 -39.17
CA LYS A 150 -12.91 4.69 -38.64
C LYS A 150 -12.49 5.51 -37.42
N ALA A 151 -12.76 6.81 -37.43
CA ALA A 151 -12.51 7.68 -36.29
C ALA A 151 -13.38 7.31 -35.08
N LEU A 152 -14.68 7.09 -35.29
CA LEU A 152 -15.61 6.64 -34.24
C LEU A 152 -15.22 5.28 -33.65
N GLN A 153 -14.80 4.32 -34.48
CA GLN A 153 -14.31 3.02 -34.02
C GLN A 153 -13.08 3.18 -33.10
N LYS A 154 -12.14 4.07 -33.46
CA LYS A 154 -10.98 4.36 -32.61
C LYS A 154 -11.37 5.01 -31.28
N LEU A 155 -12.31 5.95 -31.29
CA LEU A 155 -12.81 6.59 -30.07
C LEU A 155 -13.51 5.57 -29.15
N THR A 156 -14.34 4.70 -29.72
CA THR A 156 -15.02 3.62 -28.99
C THR A 156 -14.01 2.67 -28.37
N HIS A 157 -13.01 2.23 -29.16
CA HIS A 157 -11.97 1.34 -28.67
C HIS A 157 -11.15 1.95 -27.53
N ILE A 158 -10.87 3.26 -27.55
CA ILE A 158 -10.22 3.95 -26.44
C ILE A 158 -11.13 3.94 -25.20
N GLY A 159 -12.44 4.16 -25.37
CA GLY A 159 -13.43 4.06 -24.29
C GLY A 159 -13.46 2.68 -23.64
N ASP A 160 -13.42 1.61 -24.46
CA ASP A 160 -13.43 0.21 -24.01
C ASP A 160 -12.18 -0.15 -23.17
N GLN A 161 -11.09 0.57 -23.37
CA GLN A 161 -9.86 0.41 -22.57
C GLN A 161 -9.97 1.00 -21.15
N LYS A 162 -11.13 1.55 -20.78
CA LYS A 162 -11.49 2.08 -19.46
C LYS A 162 -10.49 3.10 -18.90
N PRO A 163 -10.21 4.21 -19.60
CA PRO A 163 -9.23 5.22 -19.19
C PRO A 163 -9.51 5.83 -17.81
N VAL A 164 -10.79 5.92 -17.42
CA VAL A 164 -11.20 6.36 -16.08
C VAL A 164 -10.63 5.47 -14.97
N LEU A 165 -10.63 4.14 -15.15
CA LEU A 165 -10.05 3.22 -14.16
C LEU A 165 -8.53 3.40 -14.06
N THR A 166 -7.86 3.72 -15.16
CA THR A 166 -6.42 4.01 -15.15
C THR A 166 -6.12 5.30 -14.37
N ILE A 167 -6.97 6.34 -14.47
CA ILE A 167 -6.83 7.56 -13.66
C ILE A 167 -7.01 7.25 -12.17
N VAL A 168 -8.00 6.45 -11.79
CA VAL A 168 -8.19 6.01 -10.39
C VAL A 168 -6.97 5.23 -9.90
N LYS A 169 -6.40 4.35 -10.73
CA LYS A 169 -5.19 3.60 -10.39
C LYS A 169 -3.97 4.52 -10.17
N ILE A 170 -3.81 5.56 -10.99
CA ILE A 170 -2.77 6.59 -10.83
C ILE A 170 -2.92 7.29 -9.47
N ALA A 171 -4.12 7.76 -9.14
CA ALA A 171 -4.38 8.43 -7.86
C ALA A 171 -4.08 7.52 -6.64
N GLY A 172 -4.42 6.22 -6.75
CA GLY A 172 -4.06 5.22 -5.75
C GLY A 172 -2.55 5.04 -5.58
N LEU A 173 -1.81 4.93 -6.69
CA LEU A 173 -0.34 4.80 -6.67
C LEU A 173 0.34 6.05 -6.12
N GLU A 174 -0.13 7.26 -6.46
CA GLU A 174 0.36 8.51 -5.89
C GLU A 174 0.17 8.56 -4.37
N GLN A 175 -1.00 8.12 -3.89
CA GLN A 175 -1.29 8.05 -2.47
C GLN A 175 -0.38 7.05 -1.75
N GLN A 176 -0.18 5.86 -2.32
CA GLN A 176 0.74 4.86 -1.79
C GLN A 176 2.17 5.40 -1.70
N LEU A 177 2.66 6.07 -2.76
CA LEU A 177 3.99 6.70 -2.76
C LEU A 177 4.12 7.78 -1.68
N ARG A 178 3.08 8.60 -1.47
CA ARG A 178 3.07 9.58 -0.36
C ARG A 178 3.21 8.87 0.99
N THR A 179 2.46 7.80 1.22
CA THR A 179 2.53 7.02 2.47
C THR A 179 3.90 6.36 2.65
N ILE A 180 4.45 5.71 1.62
CA ILE A 180 5.77 5.07 1.69
C ILE A 180 6.85 6.11 2.00
N LYS A 181 6.84 7.26 1.32
CA LYS A 181 7.78 8.36 1.59
C LYS A 181 7.64 8.92 3.00
N GLN A 182 6.44 8.97 3.57
CA GLN A 182 6.24 9.37 4.97
C GLN A 182 6.81 8.34 5.94
N LEU A 183 6.65 7.05 5.66
CA LEU A 183 7.22 5.97 6.47
C LEU A 183 8.75 5.97 6.41
N LEU A 184 9.34 6.23 5.24
CA LEU A 184 10.79 6.37 5.06
C LEU A 184 11.36 7.67 5.66
N LYS A 185 10.57 8.75 5.72
CA LYS A 185 10.99 10.06 6.27
C LYS A 185 10.84 10.20 7.78
N LYS A 186 10.11 9.31 8.45
CA LYS A 186 10.10 9.31 9.91
C LYS A 186 11.47 8.80 10.37
N PRO A 187 12.34 9.62 11.00
CA PRO A 187 13.21 9.01 12.00
C PRO A 187 12.27 8.27 12.97
N MET A 188 12.62 7.07 13.38
CA MET A 188 12.05 6.53 14.61
C MET A 188 12.50 7.42 15.77
N GLU A 189 11.96 8.63 15.87
CA GLU A 189 11.86 9.35 17.12
C GLU A 189 10.81 8.60 17.95
N GLU A 190 11.25 7.46 18.48
CA GLU A 190 10.76 7.00 19.76
C GLU A 190 11.11 8.12 20.73
N LYS A 191 10.10 8.91 21.10
CA LYS A 191 10.17 9.85 22.20
C LYS A 191 10.90 9.18 23.36
N ARG A 192 12.11 9.65 23.68
CA ARG A 192 12.65 9.54 25.04
C ARG A 192 11.83 10.48 25.92
N GLU A 193 10.60 10.07 26.25
CA GLU A 193 9.92 10.57 27.45
C GLU A 193 10.50 9.79 28.65
N ASP A 194 11.75 10.08 28.99
CA ASP A 194 12.24 9.81 30.35
C ASP A 194 12.41 11.16 31.03
N GLY A 195 11.30 11.58 31.66
CA GLY A 195 11.39 12.44 32.81
C GLY A 195 12.06 11.65 33.93
N MET A 196 13.34 11.91 34.20
CA MET A 196 13.84 11.80 35.57
C MET A 196 15.05 12.69 35.82
N TRP A 197 14.95 13.35 36.97
CA TRP A 197 15.79 14.37 37.55
C TRP A 197 17.21 13.86 37.86
N LEU A 198 18.21 14.69 37.61
CA LEU A 198 19.47 14.61 38.36
C LEU A 198 19.47 15.69 39.43
N THR A 199 19.06 15.28 40.63
CA THR A 199 19.45 15.92 41.89
C THR A 199 20.89 15.53 42.23
N GLY A 200 21.74 16.53 42.53
CA GLY A 200 22.77 16.46 43.57
C GLY A 200 24.15 15.92 43.20
N GLY A 201 25.18 16.74 43.46
CA GLY A 201 26.60 16.37 43.45
C GLY A 201 27.49 17.58 43.25
#